data_AF-A0A177L740-F1
#
_entry.id   AF-A0A177L740-F1
#
_cell.length_a   1.000
_cell.length_b   1.000
_cell.length_c   1.000
_cell.angle_alpha   90.00
_cell.angle_beta   90.00
_cell.angle_gamma   90.00
#
_symmetry.space_group_name_H-M   'P 1'
#
loop_
_entity.id
_entity.type
_entity.pdbx_description
1 polymer ?
#
loop_
_entity_poly.entity_id
_entity_poly.type
_entity_poly.pdbx_seq_one_letter_code
_entity_poly.pdbx_strand_id
1 'polypeptide(L)'
;MDESLTKSMLQSASYEPLFWQFMAIGKSNKSLKKKKGMFNSLFTSDFRFLEALDDMSGRFIDNADFFSIEDPSSIPDDELYNLLMQEYPAWVKEARSKGLLQGHK
;
A
#
# COMPACT_ATOMS: atom_id res chain seq x y z
N MET A 1 -10.58 -0.02 16.76
CA MET A 1 -9.58 -0.92 16.14
C MET A 1 -8.29 -0.70 16.89
N ASP A 2 -7.55 -1.75 17.26
CA ASP A 2 -6.26 -1.59 17.92
C ASP A 2 -5.17 -1.38 16.87
N GLU A 3 -4.75 -0.12 16.71
CA GLU A 3 -3.71 0.28 15.75
C GLU A 3 -2.36 -0.37 16.06
N SER A 4 -2.04 -0.58 17.34
CA SER A 4 -0.76 -1.12 17.78
C SER A 4 -0.66 -2.62 17.47
N LEU A 5 -1.74 -3.36 17.72
CA LEU A 5 -1.84 -4.76 17.36
C LEU A 5 -1.74 -4.96 15.84
N THR A 6 -2.45 -4.14 15.07
CA THR A 6 -2.44 -4.21 13.60
C THR A 6 -1.02 -3.98 13.05
N LYS A 7 -0.31 -2.96 13.55
CA LYS A 7 1.09 -2.70 13.18
C LYS A 7 1.99 -3.90 13.52
N SER A 8 1.87 -4.43 14.74
CA SER A 8 2.65 -5.60 15.18
C SER A 8 2.40 -6.83 14.31
N MET A 9 1.14 -7.07 13.92
CA MET A 9 0.79 -8.16 13.03
C MET A 9 1.38 -7.96 11.64
N LEU A 10 1.32 -6.75 11.08
CA LEU A 10 1.89 -6.46 9.76
C LEU A 10 3.41 -6.59 9.75
N GLN A 11 4.07 -6.14 10.82
CA GLN A 11 5.50 -6.37 11.06
C GLN A 11 5.84 -7.86 11.13
N SER A 12 5.07 -8.64 11.89
CA SER A 12 5.31 -10.08 12.01
C SER A 12 5.09 -10.79 10.68
N ALA A 13 4.05 -10.41 9.93
CA ALA A 13 3.74 -10.95 8.60
C ALA A 13 4.80 -10.59 7.54
N SER A 14 5.68 -9.63 7.80
CA SER A 14 6.78 -9.31 6.86
C SER A 14 7.82 -10.43 6.73
N TYR A 15 7.80 -11.42 7.63
CA TYR A 15 8.60 -12.64 7.54
C TYR A 15 7.91 -13.76 6.76
N GLU A 16 6.71 -13.52 6.24
CA GLU A 16 5.92 -14.50 5.50
C GLU A 16 5.82 -14.10 4.02
N PRO A 17 5.54 -15.04 3.10
CA PRO A 17 5.35 -14.75 1.68
C PRO A 17 3.97 -14.12 1.40
N LEU A 18 3.65 -13.02 2.09
CA LEU A 18 2.39 -12.28 1.99
C LEU A 18 2.65 -10.81 1.67
N PHE A 19 1.81 -10.25 0.80
CA PHE A 19 1.78 -8.83 0.46
C PHE A 19 0.36 -8.30 0.67
N TRP A 20 0.25 -7.13 1.29
CA TRP A 20 -1.02 -6.48 1.58
C TRP A 20 -1.19 -5.20 0.76
N GLN A 21 -2.21 -5.14 -0.09
CA GLN A 21 -2.60 -3.90 -0.75
C GLN A 21 -3.84 -3.33 -0.05
N PHE A 22 -3.71 -2.16 0.57
CA PHE A 22 -4.85 -1.43 1.12
C PHE A 22 -5.37 -0.43 0.10
N MET A 23 -6.66 -0.54 -0.24
CA MET A 23 -7.37 0.40 -1.10
C MET A 23 -8.50 1.04 -0.31
N ALA A 24 -8.50 2.37 -0.21
CA ALA A 24 -9.61 3.12 0.35
C ALA A 24 -10.48 3.72 -0.77
N ILE A 25 -11.80 3.62 -0.61
CA ILE A 25 -12.79 4.25 -1.47
C ILE A 25 -13.45 5.39 -0.68
N GLY A 26 -13.36 6.61 -1.19
CA GLY A 26 -14.01 7.76 -0.58
C GLY A 26 -13.50 9.07 -1.12
N LYS A 27 -14.29 10.14 -0.96
CA LYS A 27 -13.97 11.49 -1.43
C LYS A 27 -12.65 12.00 -0.83
N SER A 28 -11.57 11.75 -1.55
CA SER A 28 -10.28 12.43 -1.37
C SER A 28 -10.01 13.15 -2.69
N ASN A 29 -9.53 14.40 -2.63
CA ASN A 29 -9.26 15.19 -3.83
C ASN A 29 -8.06 14.68 -4.67
N LYS A 30 -7.70 13.39 -4.56
CA LYS A 30 -6.83 12.70 -5.52
C LYS A 30 -7.66 12.16 -6.69
N SER A 31 -8.61 12.96 -7.17
CA SER A 31 -9.01 12.91 -8.57
C SER A 31 -7.76 13.18 -9.40
N LEU A 32 -7.56 12.42 -10.48
CA LEU A 32 -6.43 12.49 -11.41
C LEU A 32 -6.41 13.81 -12.21
N LYS A 33 -6.48 14.95 -11.54
CA LYS A 33 -6.23 16.28 -12.08
C LYS A 33 -5.43 17.12 -11.09
N LYS A 34 -4.21 17.42 -11.54
CA LYS A 34 -3.41 18.64 -11.33
C LYS A 34 -2.36 18.67 -10.20
N LYS A 35 -1.12 18.78 -10.70
CA LYS A 35 -0.01 19.66 -10.26
C LYS A 35 0.71 19.34 -8.94
N LYS A 36 1.92 18.81 -9.14
CA LYS A 36 3.17 19.08 -8.40
C LYS A 36 3.11 20.42 -7.63
N GLY A 37 2.88 20.36 -6.32
CA GLY A 37 2.84 21.52 -5.44
C GLY A 37 2.94 21.08 -3.97
N MET A 38 3.79 21.77 -3.22
CA MET A 38 4.23 21.50 -1.83
C MET A 38 3.11 21.70 -0.78
N PHE A 39 1.97 21.01 -0.88
CA PHE A 39 0.86 21.11 0.09
C PHE A 39 0.03 19.82 0.26
N ASN A 40 0.61 18.61 0.12
CA ASN A 40 -0.08 17.34 0.41
C ASN A 40 -0.46 17.14 1.89
N SER A 41 -0.23 18.13 2.77
CA SER A 41 -0.19 17.98 4.23
C SER A 41 -1.53 18.24 4.96
N LEU A 42 -2.67 18.44 4.28
CA LEU A 42 -3.89 18.96 4.94
C LEU A 42 -5.19 18.16 4.73
N PHE A 43 -5.18 16.98 4.12
CA PHE A 43 -6.38 16.13 3.97
C PHE A 43 -6.29 14.77 4.68
N THR A 44 -5.46 14.72 5.72
CA THR A 44 -5.00 13.52 6.41
C THR A 44 -5.87 13.19 7.65
N SER A 45 -7.16 12.90 7.60
CA SER A 45 -7.85 12.40 8.82
C SER A 45 -8.32 10.97 8.68
N ASP A 46 -8.97 10.64 7.56
CA ASP A 46 -9.74 9.39 7.49
C ASP A 46 -8.87 8.17 7.16
N PHE A 47 -7.70 8.39 6.53
CA PHE A 47 -6.81 7.29 6.10
C PHE A 47 -5.38 7.38 6.66
N ARG A 48 -5.12 8.29 7.61
CA ARG A 48 -3.80 8.43 8.27
C ARG A 48 -3.24 7.11 8.77
N PHE A 49 -4.12 6.27 9.30
CA PHE A 49 -3.71 4.98 9.83
C PHE A 49 -3.25 4.03 8.72
N LEU A 50 -3.91 4.03 7.56
CA LEU A 50 -3.54 3.19 6.42
C LEU A 50 -2.23 3.67 5.77
N GLU A 51 -2.06 4.99 5.61
CA GLU A 51 -0.77 5.59 5.22
C GLU A 51 0.35 5.20 6.20
N ALA A 52 0.04 5.18 7.50
CA ALA A 52 1.01 4.78 8.52
C ALA A 52 1.28 3.26 8.57
N LEU A 53 0.47 2.41 7.92
CA LEU A 53 0.76 0.98 7.75
C LEU A 53 1.70 0.74 6.57
N ASP A 54 1.57 1.54 5.52
CA ASP A 54 2.44 1.57 4.35
C ASP A 54 3.85 2.06 4.71
N ASP A 55 3.97 3.21 5.36
CA ASP A 55 5.26 3.85 5.70
C ASP A 55 6.00 3.20 6.91
N MET A 56 5.50 2.09 7.46
CA MET A 56 5.98 1.62 8.76
C MET A 56 7.38 0.99 8.72
N SER A 57 8.22 1.34 9.70
CA SER A 57 9.56 0.77 9.86
C SER A 57 9.58 -0.54 10.67
N GLY A 58 10.73 -1.23 10.68
CA GLY A 58 10.95 -2.42 11.51
C GLY A 58 10.44 -3.73 10.90
N ARG A 59 10.06 -3.70 9.62
CA ARG A 59 9.68 -4.86 8.83
C ARG A 59 10.92 -5.57 8.27
N PHE A 60 10.81 -6.87 8.04
CA PHE A 60 11.85 -7.66 7.37
C PHE A 60 11.94 -7.34 5.87
N ILE A 61 10.79 -7.20 5.20
CA ILE A 61 10.61 -6.64 3.86
C ILE A 61 9.42 -5.69 3.86
N ASP A 62 9.36 -4.81 2.87
CA ASP A 62 8.21 -3.94 2.68
C ASP A 62 7.02 -4.73 2.14
N ASN A 63 6.13 -5.19 3.02
CA ASN A 63 5.06 -6.13 2.69
C ASN A 63 3.66 -5.51 2.58
N ALA A 64 3.55 -4.19 2.50
CA ALA A 64 2.27 -3.52 2.39
C ALA A 64 2.36 -2.22 1.60
N ASP A 65 1.31 -1.90 0.85
CA ASP A 65 1.15 -0.65 0.11
C ASP A 65 -0.26 -0.07 0.36
N PHE A 66 -0.41 1.25 0.21
CA PHE A 66 -1.68 1.96 0.35
C PHE A 66 -1.94 2.96 -0.78
N PHE A 67 -3.15 2.92 -1.33
CA PHE A 67 -3.69 4.04 -2.11
C PHE A 67 -5.17 4.29 -1.84
N SER A 68 -5.63 5.49 -2.23
CA SER A 68 -7.03 5.86 -2.20
C SER A 68 -7.51 6.34 -3.55
N ILE A 69 -8.79 6.05 -3.83
CA ILE A 69 -9.50 6.50 -5.03
C ILE A 69 -10.88 7.03 -4.62
N GLU A 70 -11.32 8.10 -5.28
CA GLU A 70 -12.60 8.74 -5.00
C GLU A 70 -13.78 7.88 -5.49
N ASP A 71 -13.69 7.41 -6.73
CA ASP A 71 -14.66 6.50 -7.34
C ASP A 71 -13.94 5.51 -8.26
N PRO A 72 -13.83 4.22 -7.89
CA PRO A 72 -13.23 3.19 -8.73
C PRO A 72 -13.93 3.04 -10.08
N SER A 73 -15.22 3.33 -10.15
CA SER A 73 -16.02 3.21 -11.38
C SER A 73 -15.70 4.30 -12.40
N SER A 74 -14.99 5.35 -11.97
CA SER A 74 -14.64 6.51 -12.78
C SER A 74 -13.29 6.39 -13.48
N ILE A 75 -12.48 5.38 -13.12
CA ILE A 75 -11.18 5.12 -13.73
C ILE A 75 -11.23 3.86 -14.61
N PRO A 76 -10.50 3.84 -15.74
CA PRO A 76 -10.34 2.63 -16.53
C PRO A 76 -9.75 1.47 -15.73
N ASP A 77 -10.19 0.24 -16.02
CA ASP A 77 -9.73 -0.96 -15.31
C ASP A 77 -8.21 -1.12 -15.37
N ASP A 78 -7.57 -0.83 -16.50
CA ASP A 78 -6.12 -0.91 -16.67
C ASP A 78 -5.37 0.07 -15.77
N GLU A 79 -5.91 1.27 -15.57
CA GLU A 79 -5.36 2.25 -14.63
C GLU A 79 -5.53 1.76 -13.18
N LEU A 80 -6.69 1.21 -12.82
CA LEU A 80 -6.92 0.60 -11.50
C LEU A 80 -5.98 -0.59 -11.24
N TYR A 81 -5.77 -1.46 -12.22
CA TYR A 81 -4.83 -2.58 -12.11
C TYR A 81 -3.39 -2.10 -11.94
N ASN A 82 -2.99 -1.03 -12.64
CA ASN A 82 -1.65 -0.45 -12.47
C ASN A 82 -1.45 0.10 -11.05
N LEU A 83 -2.47 0.73 -10.46
CA LEU A 83 -2.42 1.20 -9.07
C LEU A 83 -2.33 0.03 -8.08
N LEU A 84 -3.14 -1.01 -8.26
CA LEU A 84 -3.11 -2.22 -7.42
C LEU A 84 -1.79 -2.99 -7.49
N MET A 85 -1.05 -2.85 -8.59
CA MET A 85 0.18 -3.60 -8.85
C MET A 85 1.43 -2.73 -8.78
N GLN A 86 1.35 -1.50 -8.27
CA GLN A 86 2.47 -0.55 -8.33
C GLN A 86 3.72 -1.09 -7.60
N GLU A 87 3.53 -1.59 -6.37
CA GLU A 87 4.64 -2.04 -5.51
C GLU A 87 4.86 -3.55 -5.49
N TYR A 88 3.82 -4.32 -5.81
CA TYR A 88 3.87 -5.78 -5.79
C TYR A 88 5.06 -6.37 -6.60
N PRO A 89 5.39 -5.92 -7.82
CA PRO A 89 6.55 -6.43 -8.55
C PRO A 89 7.89 -6.15 -7.87
N ALA A 90 8.02 -5.04 -7.14
CA ALA A 90 9.21 -4.74 -6.36
C ALA A 90 9.29 -5.64 -5.13
N TRP A 91 8.17 -5.81 -4.41
CA TRP A 91 8.05 -6.76 -3.31
C TRP A 91 8.41 -8.19 -3.73
N VAL A 92 7.92 -8.69 -4.87
CA VAL A 92 8.26 -10.03 -5.37
C VAL A 92 9.77 -10.19 -5.57
N LYS A 93 10.45 -9.17 -6.10
CA LYS A 93 11.90 -9.19 -6.30
C LYS A 93 12.64 -9.24 -4.96
N GLU A 94 12.21 -8.46 -3.98
CA GLU A 94 12.79 -8.44 -2.64
C GLU A 94 12.53 -9.75 -1.88
N ALA A 95 11.29 -10.25 -1.90
CA ALA A 95 10.92 -11.50 -1.26
C ALA A 95 11.69 -12.69 -1.84
N ARG A 96 11.94 -12.71 -3.15
CA ARG A 96 12.81 -13.72 -3.78
C ARG A 96 14.27 -13.57 -3.37
N SER A 97 14.81 -12.35 -3.36
CA SER A 97 16.21 -12.11 -2.99
C SER A 97 16.51 -12.47 -1.53
N LYS A 98 15.51 -12.33 -0.65
CA LYS A 98 15.58 -12.71 0.76
C LYS A 98 15.10 -14.15 1.05
N GLY A 99 14.75 -14.92 0.02
CA GLY A 99 14.41 -16.35 0.15
C GLY A 99 13.01 -16.65 0.70
N LEU A 100 12.14 -15.65 0.85
CA LEU A 100 10.74 -15.84 1.27
C LEU A 100 9.91 -16.50 0.18
N LEU A 101 10.14 -16.14 -1.08
CA LEU A 101 9.51 -16.78 -2.23
C LEU A 101 10.48 -17.78 -2.85
N GLN A 102 10.31 -19.06 -2.53
CA GLN A 102 11.03 -20.14 -3.19
C GLN A 102 10.37 -20.39 -4.56
N GLY A 103 11.18 -20.36 -5.62
CA GLY A 103 10.72 -20.88 -6.92
C GLY A 103 10.56 -22.39 -6.78
N HIS A 104 9.36 -22.92 -7.04
CA HIS A 104 9.24 -24.34 -7.35
C HIS A 104 10.12 -24.60 -8.58
N LYS A 105 11.19 -25.36 -8.38
CA LYS A 105 11.98 -25.95 -9.48
C LYS A 105 11.17 -27.03 -10.17
#